data_AF-A0A8S1RKU4-F1
#
_entry.id   AF-A0A8S1RKU4-F1
#
_cell.length_a   1.000
_cell.length_b   1.000
_cell.length_c   1.000
_cell.angle_alpha   90.00
_cell.angle_beta   90.00
_cell.angle_gamma   90.00
#
_symmetry.space_group_name_H-M   'P 1'
#
loop_
_entity.id
_entity.type
_entity.pdbx_description
1 polymer ?
#
loop_
_entity_poly.entity_id
_entity_poly.type
_entity_poly.pdbx_seq_one_letter_code
_entity_poly.pdbx_strand_id
1 'polypeptide(L)'
;MHLVVLIKMDNNLLVMDHIKARKIGRWIELDEGFQVNKQVIYNGEYNAKSMKIGKWIIVFWGNNMCVQGDNIVVVKGQKKIGTWIELDEGFDYYKQVAYNGEYNMKDKKVGRWDIWWKYNGQNKQIGDGSYDQGEDQKKIGSQVEVDPIFYDYKQVTCRGEYNLKGKKVGIWVQIDIKENKKCGEKKKLIIEYYCKNVYEIENCFISIYSLNYWIIIHDEFNDYKFLVNLIREFKIYQLILDMLQFQIKQILISISLYFLSK
;
A
#
# COMPACT_ATOMS: atom_id res chain seq x y z
N MET A 1 8.60 -22.87 -0.92
CA MET A 1 7.89 -23.69 0.08
C MET A 1 7.58 -22.79 1.27
N HIS A 2 6.36 -22.27 1.36
CA HIS A 2 5.98 -21.40 2.47
C HIS A 2 5.65 -22.27 3.69
N LEU A 3 6.55 -22.29 4.68
CA LEU A 3 6.30 -22.92 5.96
C LEU A 3 5.27 -22.08 6.71
N VAL A 4 4.00 -22.49 6.69
CA VAL A 4 2.96 -21.87 7.51
C VAL A 4 3.03 -22.51 8.89
N VAL A 5 3.64 -21.81 9.85
CA VAL A 5 3.65 -22.23 11.26
C VAL A 5 2.27 -21.91 11.85
N LEU A 6 1.48 -22.95 12.10
CA LEU A 6 0.18 -22.84 12.77
C LEU A 6 0.37 -23.07 14.27
N ILE A 7 0.21 -22.02 15.07
CA ILE A 7 0.25 -22.13 16.54
C ILE A 7 -1.19 -22.30 17.04
N LYS A 8 -1.51 -23.49 17.54
CA LYS A 8 -2.80 -23.82 18.13
C LYS A 8 -2.79 -23.49 19.62
N MET A 9 -3.74 -22.68 20.08
CA MET A 9 -3.98 -22.45 21.51
C MET A 9 -5.23 -23.25 21.94
N ASP A 10 -5.04 -24.12 22.95
CA ASP A 10 -6.01 -24.86 23.78
C ASP A 10 -7.17 -25.61 23.09
N ASN A 11 -7.22 -26.94 23.29
CA ASN A 11 -8.34 -27.89 23.09
C ASN A 11 -9.13 -27.91 21.76
N ASN A 12 -8.79 -27.12 20.74
CA ASN A 12 -9.48 -27.14 19.45
C ASN A 12 -8.80 -28.08 18.43
N LEU A 13 -9.36 -29.27 18.19
CA LEU A 13 -8.81 -30.31 17.29
C LEU A 13 -8.35 -29.74 15.93
N LEU A 14 -7.05 -29.92 15.62
CA LEU A 14 -6.50 -29.63 14.29
C LEU A 14 -6.45 -30.98 13.59
N VAL A 15 -7.45 -31.27 12.74
CA VAL A 15 -7.40 -32.45 11.88
C VAL A 15 -6.54 -32.08 10.68
N MET A 16 -5.23 -32.34 10.79
CA MET A 16 -4.33 -32.33 9.65
C MET A 16 -4.40 -33.69 8.98
N ASP A 17 -5.29 -33.81 8.01
CA ASP A 17 -5.13 -34.79 6.94
C ASP A 17 -4.56 -34.05 5.73
N HIS A 18 -3.82 -34.71 4.85
CA HIS A 18 -3.21 -34.12 3.63
C HIS A 18 -4.26 -33.59 2.60
N ILE A 19 -5.51 -33.42 3.04
CA ILE A 19 -6.71 -33.03 2.30
C ILE A 19 -7.24 -31.74 2.96
N LYS A 20 -7.08 -30.59 2.29
CA LYS A 20 -7.72 -29.27 2.59
C LYS A 20 -8.20 -29.12 4.05
N ALA A 21 -7.28 -28.81 4.97
CA ALA A 21 -7.61 -28.60 6.38
C ALA A 21 -8.76 -27.58 6.54
N ARG A 22 -9.84 -28.02 7.19
CA ARG A 22 -11.05 -27.23 7.45
C ARG A 22 -10.85 -26.43 8.74
N LYS A 23 -10.88 -25.11 8.68
CA LYS A 23 -10.77 -24.24 9.88
C LYS A 23 -12.14 -24.16 10.56
N ILE A 24 -12.23 -24.53 11.83
CA ILE A 24 -13.45 -24.43 12.65
C ILE A 24 -13.05 -23.94 14.05
N GLY A 25 -13.85 -23.09 14.69
CA GLY A 25 -13.59 -22.57 16.04
C GLY A 25 -12.72 -21.32 16.04
N ARG A 26 -11.99 -21.07 17.13
CA ARG A 26 -11.12 -19.88 17.26
C ARG A 26 -9.77 -20.09 16.59
N TRP A 27 -9.29 -19.08 15.87
CA TRP A 27 -8.04 -19.11 15.12
C TRP A 27 -7.27 -17.82 15.22
N ILE A 28 -5.95 -17.96 15.18
CA ILE A 28 -5.00 -16.87 14.96
C ILE A 28 -4.38 -17.07 13.58
N GLU A 29 -4.45 -16.04 12.74
CA GLU A 29 -3.84 -16.03 11.42
C GLU A 29 -2.74 -14.99 11.36
N LEU A 30 -1.61 -15.34 10.74
CA LEU A 30 -0.57 -14.38 10.40
C LEU A 30 -0.98 -13.64 9.13
N ASP A 31 -0.66 -12.35 9.06
CA ASP A 31 -0.75 -11.59 7.81
C ASP A 31 0.12 -12.20 6.70
N GLU A 32 -0.29 -12.04 5.44
CA GLU A 32 0.46 -12.58 4.30
C GLU A 32 1.88 -12.00 4.22
N GLY A 33 2.06 -10.76 4.67
CA GLY A 33 3.36 -10.10 4.77
C GLY A 33 4.01 -10.21 6.15
N PHE A 34 3.71 -11.22 6.97
CA PHE A 34 4.23 -11.31 8.32
C PHE A 34 5.78 -11.37 8.34
N GLN A 35 6.40 -10.36 8.95
CA GLN A 35 7.86 -10.24 9.08
C GLN A 35 8.22 -9.44 10.34
N VAL A 36 9.52 -9.30 10.63
CA VAL A 36 10.01 -8.67 11.88
C VAL A 36 9.41 -7.28 12.11
N ASN A 37 9.33 -6.43 11.07
CA ASN A 37 8.73 -5.09 11.13
C ASN A 37 7.20 -5.08 10.85
N LYS A 38 6.60 -6.21 10.49
CA LYS A 38 5.16 -6.35 10.19
C LYS A 38 4.57 -7.57 10.91
N GLN A 39 4.47 -7.51 12.24
CA GLN A 39 3.92 -8.60 13.05
C GLN A 39 2.41 -8.44 13.25
N VAL A 40 1.65 -8.50 12.16
CA VAL A 40 0.18 -8.40 12.18
C VAL A 40 -0.42 -9.80 12.29
N ILE A 41 -1.29 -9.99 13.28
CA ILE A 41 -2.10 -11.21 13.41
C ILE A 41 -3.59 -10.89 13.47
N TYR A 42 -4.39 -11.83 13.02
CA TYR A 42 -5.85 -11.77 13.01
C TYR A 42 -6.40 -12.86 13.92
N ASN A 43 -7.09 -12.49 14.99
CA ASN A 43 -7.73 -13.42 15.92
C ASN A 43 -9.25 -13.38 15.74
N GLY A 44 -9.88 -14.51 15.45
CA GLY A 44 -11.33 -14.59 15.32
C GLY A 44 -11.83 -16.02 15.24
N GLU A 45 -13.06 -16.17 14.75
CA GLU A 45 -13.74 -17.47 14.72
C GLU A 45 -14.10 -17.88 13.30
N TYR A 46 -13.98 -19.18 13.03
CA TYR A 46 -14.43 -19.85 11.83
C TYR A 46 -15.65 -20.72 12.14
N ASN A 47 -16.67 -20.64 11.31
CA ASN A 47 -17.83 -21.53 11.44
C ASN A 47 -17.53 -22.92 10.86
N ALA A 48 -18.52 -23.81 10.97
CA ALA A 48 -18.41 -25.15 10.41
C ALA A 48 -17.97 -25.11 8.94
N LYS A 49 -18.40 -24.16 8.09
CA LYS A 49 -18.06 -24.12 6.65
C LYS A 49 -16.68 -23.50 6.34
N SER A 50 -15.77 -23.36 7.31
CA SER A 50 -14.49 -22.63 7.13
C SER A 50 -14.66 -21.18 6.70
N MET A 51 -15.78 -20.55 7.07
CA MET A 51 -15.97 -19.11 6.83
C MET A 51 -15.68 -18.37 8.12
N LYS A 52 -14.92 -17.27 8.03
CA LYS A 52 -14.77 -16.32 9.12
C LYS A 52 -16.17 -15.88 9.58
N ILE A 53 -16.38 -15.74 10.88
CA ILE A 53 -17.61 -15.26 11.50
C ILE A 53 -17.27 -14.40 12.73
N GLY A 54 -18.23 -13.59 13.16
CA GLY A 54 -18.12 -12.80 14.39
C GLY A 54 -16.97 -11.79 14.34
N LYS A 55 -16.59 -11.26 15.50
CA LYS A 55 -15.55 -10.22 15.60
C LYS A 55 -14.15 -10.79 15.32
N TRP A 56 -13.44 -10.17 14.38
CA TRP A 56 -12.02 -10.41 14.15
C TRP A 56 -11.19 -9.25 14.71
N ILE A 57 -10.21 -9.59 15.55
CA ILE A 57 -9.33 -8.65 16.23
C ILE A 57 -8.00 -8.62 15.49
N ILE A 58 -7.55 -7.44 15.09
CA ILE A 58 -6.22 -7.21 14.53
C ILE A 58 -5.28 -6.84 15.67
N VAL A 59 -4.17 -7.58 15.80
CA VAL A 59 -3.13 -7.32 16.79
C VAL A 59 -1.82 -7.05 16.05
N PHE A 60 -1.10 -6.01 16.48
CA PHE A 60 0.20 -5.65 15.93
C PHE A 60 1.22 -5.57 17.08
N TRP A 61 2.30 -6.34 17.00
CA TRP A 61 3.34 -6.38 18.03
C TRP A 61 2.80 -6.65 19.45
N GLY A 62 1.81 -7.54 19.56
CA GLY A 62 1.15 -7.87 20.84
C GLY A 62 0.25 -6.76 21.40
N ASN A 63 0.21 -5.58 20.77
CA ASN A 63 -0.70 -4.51 21.13
C ASN A 63 -1.97 -4.60 20.30
N ASN A 64 -3.13 -4.51 20.96
CA ASN A 64 -4.39 -4.36 20.26
C ASN A 64 -4.33 -3.07 19.43
N MET A 65 -4.55 -3.21 18.12
CA MET A 65 -4.61 -2.08 17.19
C MET A 65 -5.90 -1.27 17.34
N CYS A 66 -6.80 -1.64 18.27
CA CYS A 66 -8.14 -1.09 18.44
C CYS A 66 -8.14 0.44 18.42
N VAL A 67 -8.30 0.98 17.21
CA VAL A 67 -8.87 2.28 16.95
C VAL A 67 -10.26 2.24 17.58
N GLN A 68 -10.59 3.28 18.37
CA GLN A 68 -11.88 3.41 19.04
C GLN A 68 -13.02 3.12 18.05
N GLY A 69 -13.70 2.01 18.29
CA GLY A 69 -14.80 1.52 17.48
C GLY A 69 -15.19 0.16 18.02
N ASP A 70 -16.41 0.04 18.52
CA ASP A 70 -16.99 -1.22 18.99
C ASP A 70 -17.10 -2.19 17.81
N ASN A 71 -16.01 -2.92 17.62
CA ASN A 71 -15.75 -3.88 16.57
C ASN A 71 -16.95 -4.78 16.25
N ILE A 72 -17.37 -4.83 14.97
CA ILE A 72 -18.10 -5.96 14.41
C ILE A 72 -17.66 -6.20 12.97
N VAL A 73 -16.73 -7.13 12.77
CA VAL A 73 -16.36 -7.64 11.45
C VAL A 73 -17.30 -8.80 11.07
N VAL A 74 -18.55 -8.56 10.63
CA VAL A 74 -19.38 -9.70 10.18
C VAL A 74 -18.86 -10.18 8.83
N VAL A 75 -17.97 -11.17 8.85
CA VAL A 75 -17.72 -11.96 7.65
C VAL A 75 -18.85 -12.97 7.52
N LYS A 76 -19.64 -12.89 6.44
CA LYS A 76 -20.54 -13.97 6.03
C LYS A 76 -19.93 -14.62 4.78
N GLY A 77 -18.91 -15.44 4.97
CA GLY A 77 -18.14 -16.05 3.88
C GLY A 77 -16.75 -15.46 3.70
N GLN A 78 -16.40 -15.10 2.46
CA GLN A 78 -15.23 -14.28 2.12
C GLN A 78 -15.58 -12.79 1.94
N LYS A 79 -16.88 -12.44 2.00
CA LYS A 79 -17.38 -11.08 1.76
C LYS A 79 -17.33 -10.24 3.02
N LYS A 80 -16.88 -8.99 2.91
CA LYS A 80 -16.91 -8.00 3.98
C LYS A 80 -18.31 -7.37 4.05
N ILE A 81 -18.91 -7.37 5.25
CA ILE A 81 -20.21 -6.73 5.52
C ILE A 81 -20.12 -6.04 6.89
N GLY A 82 -20.72 -4.87 7.03
CA GLY A 82 -20.76 -4.10 8.29
C GLY A 82 -19.51 -3.23 8.47
N THR A 83 -19.10 -2.99 9.71
CA THR A 83 -17.96 -2.11 10.03
C THR A 83 -16.62 -2.86 9.94
N TRP A 84 -15.64 -2.26 9.27
CA TRP A 84 -14.35 -2.85 9.01
C TRP A 84 -13.20 -1.89 9.27
N ILE A 85 -12.11 -2.45 9.78
CA ILE A 85 -10.81 -1.79 9.81
C ILE A 85 -9.94 -2.44 8.74
N GLU A 86 -9.38 -1.63 7.85
CA GLU A 86 -8.40 -2.04 6.84
C GLU A 86 -7.05 -1.42 7.13
N LEU A 87 -5.98 -2.19 6.98
CA LEU A 87 -4.63 -1.68 7.08
C LEU A 87 -4.20 -1.11 5.73
N ASP A 88 -3.44 -0.02 5.76
CA ASP A 88 -2.90 0.59 4.54
C ASP A 88 -1.91 -0.32 3.82
N GLU A 89 -1.75 -0.09 2.52
CA GLU A 89 -0.72 -0.77 1.74
C GLU A 89 0.67 -0.33 2.23
N GLY A 90 1.47 -1.32 2.65
CA GLY A 90 2.74 -1.06 3.34
C GLY A 90 2.61 -0.85 4.84
N PHE A 91 1.48 -1.21 5.45
CA PHE A 91 1.34 -1.20 6.92
C PHE A 91 2.49 -1.96 7.59
N ASP A 92 3.25 -1.28 8.43
CA ASP A 92 4.36 -1.83 9.20
C ASP A 92 4.65 -0.98 10.43
N TYR A 93 5.80 -1.20 11.07
CA TYR A 93 6.24 -0.41 12.23
C TYR A 93 6.29 1.11 11.99
N TYR A 94 6.71 1.55 10.80
CA TYR A 94 6.91 2.96 10.44
C TYR A 94 5.67 3.60 9.78
N LYS A 95 4.73 2.78 9.31
CA LYS A 95 3.50 3.20 8.63
C LYS A 95 2.27 2.52 9.25
N GLN A 96 1.82 3.04 10.38
CA GLN A 96 0.66 2.48 11.10
C GLN A 96 -0.65 3.19 10.72
N VAL A 97 -1.02 3.15 9.43
CA VAL A 97 -2.25 3.76 8.91
C VAL A 97 -3.35 2.71 8.75
N ALA A 98 -4.55 3.02 9.22
CA ALA A 98 -5.72 2.18 9.09
C ALA A 98 -6.96 2.98 8.66
N TYR A 99 -7.87 2.32 7.96
CA TYR A 99 -9.12 2.88 7.47
C TYR A 99 -10.28 2.19 8.18
N ASN A 100 -11.17 2.95 8.79
CA ASN A 100 -12.35 2.43 9.47
C ASN A 100 -13.61 2.89 8.73
N GLY A 101 -14.49 1.97 8.33
CA GLY A 101 -15.75 2.34 7.69
C GLY A 101 -16.65 1.14 7.43
N GLU A 102 -17.64 1.30 6.56
CA GLU A 102 -18.66 0.28 6.35
C GLU A 102 -18.57 -0.38 4.96
N TYR A 103 -18.82 -1.69 4.93
CA TYR A 103 -19.05 -2.50 3.75
C TYR A 103 -20.52 -2.91 3.64
N ASN A 104 -21.11 -2.78 2.44
CA ASN A 104 -22.47 -3.23 2.16
C ASN A 104 -22.55 -4.74 1.88
N MET A 105 -23.77 -5.26 1.64
CA MET A 105 -24.01 -6.69 1.35
C MET A 105 -23.34 -7.21 0.06
N LYS A 106 -22.86 -6.31 -0.80
CA LYS A 106 -22.14 -6.62 -2.05
C LYS A 106 -20.62 -6.55 -1.89
N ASP A 107 -20.10 -6.50 -0.66
CA ASP A 107 -18.66 -6.37 -0.38
C ASP A 107 -18.09 -5.06 -0.97
N LYS A 108 -18.87 -3.97 -0.87
CA LYS A 108 -18.47 -2.65 -1.34
C LYS A 108 -18.41 -1.63 -0.21
N LYS A 109 -17.34 -0.82 -0.18
CA LYS A 109 -17.20 0.33 0.72
C LYS A 109 -18.34 1.32 0.49
N VAL A 110 -19.00 1.73 1.56
CA VAL A 110 -20.10 2.69 1.53
C VAL A 110 -19.98 3.67 2.70
N GLY A 111 -20.61 4.84 2.56
CA GLY A 111 -20.71 5.80 3.66
C GLY A 111 -19.37 6.40 4.04
N ARG A 112 -19.26 6.86 5.30
CA ARG A 112 -18.06 7.52 5.83
C ARG A 112 -16.98 6.48 6.15
N TRP A 113 -15.75 6.83 5.81
CA TRP A 113 -14.53 6.10 6.12
C TRP A 113 -13.54 7.04 6.78
N ASP A 114 -13.16 6.75 8.02
CA ASP A 114 -12.19 7.52 8.79
C ASP A 114 -10.79 6.93 8.63
N ILE A 115 -9.80 7.82 8.53
CA ILE A 115 -8.38 7.45 8.39
C ILE A 115 -7.70 7.71 9.72
N TRP A 116 -7.13 6.66 10.29
CA TRP A 116 -6.46 6.66 11.56
C TRP A 116 -4.99 6.37 11.37
N TRP A 117 -4.16 7.09 12.11
CA TRP A 117 -2.73 6.83 12.17
C TRP A 117 -2.33 6.67 13.64
N LYS A 118 -1.56 5.63 13.92
CA LYS A 118 -1.03 5.37 15.26
C LYS A 118 0.40 5.85 15.36
N TYR A 119 0.67 6.74 16.32
CA TYR A 119 1.99 7.27 16.60
C TYR A 119 2.25 7.32 18.09
N ASN A 120 3.40 6.84 18.54
CA ASN A 120 3.76 6.74 19.96
C ASN A 120 2.64 6.12 20.81
N GLY A 121 1.99 5.08 20.29
CA GLY A 121 0.90 4.38 20.97
C GLY A 121 -0.48 5.06 20.92
N GLN A 122 -0.59 6.28 20.41
CA GLN A 122 -1.84 7.04 20.33
C GLN A 122 -2.44 6.97 18.92
N ASN A 123 -3.75 6.71 18.85
CA ASN A 123 -4.49 6.78 17.59
C ASN A 123 -4.94 8.22 17.33
N LYS A 124 -4.58 8.78 16.17
CA LYS A 124 -5.00 10.10 15.71
C LYS A 124 -5.81 9.94 14.43
N GLN A 125 -7.00 10.52 14.38
CA GLN A 125 -7.72 10.67 13.12
C GLN A 125 -7.00 11.70 12.27
N ILE A 126 -6.51 11.29 11.10
CA ILE A 126 -5.75 12.12 10.17
C ILE A 126 -6.55 12.51 8.93
N GLY A 127 -7.74 11.94 8.76
CA GLY A 127 -8.62 12.27 7.66
C GLY A 127 -9.92 11.49 7.69
N ASP A 128 -10.76 11.78 6.71
CA ASP A 128 -11.96 11.02 6.39
C ASP A 128 -12.28 11.12 4.90
N GLY A 129 -13.24 10.29 4.49
CA GLY A 129 -13.79 10.26 3.15
C GLY A 129 -15.16 9.63 3.15
N SER A 130 -15.91 9.80 2.08
CA SER A 130 -17.19 9.12 1.87
C SER A 130 -17.27 8.39 0.54
N TYR A 131 -17.92 7.23 0.53
CA TYR A 131 -18.18 6.43 -0.66
C TYR A 131 -19.67 6.47 -0.98
N ASP A 132 -19.99 6.48 -2.27
CA ASP A 132 -21.37 6.36 -2.73
C ASP A 132 -21.98 5.01 -2.32
N GLN A 133 -23.30 4.97 -2.23
CA GLN A 133 -24.04 3.72 -1.98
C GLN A 133 -24.25 2.90 -3.27
N GLY A 134 -23.65 3.36 -4.39
CA GLY A 134 -23.74 2.72 -5.70
C GLY A 134 -22.93 1.43 -5.78
N GLU A 135 -22.95 0.81 -6.96
CA GLU A 135 -22.22 -0.46 -7.19
C GLU A 135 -20.71 -0.27 -7.39
N ASP A 136 -20.29 0.96 -7.72
CA ASP A 136 -18.94 1.28 -8.20
C ASP A 136 -17.94 1.71 -7.11
N GLN A 137 -18.35 1.83 -5.84
CA GLN A 137 -17.52 2.37 -4.73
C GLN A 137 -16.86 3.71 -5.08
N LYS A 138 -17.60 4.65 -5.66
CA LYS A 138 -17.01 5.93 -6.05
C LYS A 138 -16.84 6.77 -4.79
N LYS A 139 -15.62 7.29 -4.59
CA LYS A 139 -15.39 8.37 -3.63
C LYS A 139 -16.23 9.59 -4.03
N ILE A 140 -16.87 10.23 -3.06
CA ILE A 140 -17.71 11.41 -3.28
C ILE A 140 -17.46 12.46 -2.19
N GLY A 141 -17.70 13.73 -2.51
CA GLY A 141 -17.59 14.83 -1.55
C GLY A 141 -16.16 15.10 -1.08
N SER A 142 -16.01 15.64 0.13
CA SER A 142 -14.69 15.88 0.76
C SER A 142 -13.97 14.56 1.01
N GLN A 143 -12.69 14.51 0.64
CA GLN A 143 -11.82 13.36 0.83
C GLN A 143 -10.46 13.81 1.33
N VAL A 144 -9.90 13.01 2.23
CA VAL A 144 -8.49 13.04 2.58
C VAL A 144 -7.83 11.79 1.99
N GLU A 145 -6.69 11.97 1.35
CA GLU A 145 -5.85 10.90 0.83
C GLU A 145 -4.49 10.93 1.51
N VAL A 146 -4.02 9.77 1.94
CA VAL A 146 -2.69 9.58 2.52
C VAL A 146 -1.68 9.52 1.38
N ASP A 147 -0.58 10.26 1.50
CA ASP A 147 0.49 10.24 0.51
C ASP A 147 1.15 8.84 0.47
N PRO A 148 1.53 8.30 -0.70
CA PRO A 148 2.16 6.98 -0.79
C PRO A 148 3.41 6.82 0.09
N ILE A 149 4.15 7.91 0.32
CA ILE A 149 5.33 7.95 1.19
C ILE A 149 5.02 8.52 2.57
N PHE A 150 3.80 8.27 3.06
CA PHE A 150 3.42 8.57 4.44
C PHE A 150 4.13 7.63 5.42
N TYR A 151 4.99 8.19 6.26
CA TYR A 151 5.75 7.49 7.30
C TYR A 151 5.92 8.40 8.52
N ASP A 152 6.48 7.86 9.60
CA ASP A 152 6.77 8.62 10.82
C ASP A 152 7.51 9.95 10.60
N TYR A 153 8.40 10.04 9.61
CA TYR A 153 9.15 11.26 9.29
C TYR A 153 8.46 12.17 8.27
N LYS A 154 7.50 11.67 7.49
CA LYS A 154 6.79 12.40 6.42
C LYS A 154 5.30 12.12 6.50
N GLN A 155 4.55 13.01 7.14
CA GLN A 155 3.13 12.80 7.45
C GLN A 155 2.26 13.68 6.56
N VAL A 156 2.26 13.38 5.27
CA VAL A 156 1.60 14.20 4.25
C VAL A 156 0.24 13.61 3.88
N THR A 157 -0.79 14.45 3.89
CA THR A 157 -2.10 14.12 3.33
C THR A 157 -2.49 15.13 2.25
N CYS A 158 -3.39 14.73 1.36
CA CYS A 158 -4.00 15.59 0.36
C CYS A 158 -5.49 15.66 0.62
N ARG A 159 -6.04 16.87 0.76
CA ARG A 159 -7.48 17.08 0.94
C ARG A 159 -8.07 17.76 -0.28
N GLY A 160 -9.22 17.29 -0.72
CA GLY A 160 -10.00 17.94 -1.79
C GLY A 160 -11.36 17.31 -1.95
N GLU A 161 -11.98 17.52 -3.11
CA GLU A 161 -13.34 17.04 -3.38
C GLU A 161 -13.39 16.08 -4.56
N TYR A 162 -14.32 15.14 -4.48
CA TYR A 162 -14.73 14.25 -5.56
C TYR A 162 -16.17 14.55 -5.98
N ASN A 163 -16.43 14.57 -7.29
CA ASN A 163 -17.79 14.67 -7.80
C ASN A 163 -18.52 13.30 -7.77
N LEU A 164 -19.82 13.29 -8.10
CA LEU A 164 -20.65 12.08 -8.13
C LEU A 164 -20.19 11.01 -9.15
N LYS A 165 -19.27 11.35 -10.05
CA LYS A 165 -18.67 10.39 -11.01
C LYS A 165 -17.36 9.80 -10.48
N GLY A 166 -16.96 10.09 -9.23
CA GLY A 166 -15.70 9.63 -8.65
C GLY A 166 -14.47 10.34 -9.23
N LYS A 167 -14.63 11.55 -9.79
CA LYS A 167 -13.49 12.35 -10.29
C LYS A 167 -13.12 13.45 -9.30
N LYS A 168 -11.81 13.64 -9.08
CA LYS A 168 -11.26 14.77 -8.34
C LYS A 168 -11.66 16.09 -9.00
N VAL A 169 -12.18 17.01 -8.20
CA VAL A 169 -12.60 18.36 -8.60
C VAL A 169 -12.06 19.39 -7.61
N GLY A 170 -12.16 20.67 -7.97
CA GLY A 170 -11.73 21.77 -7.12
C GLY A 170 -10.21 21.86 -6.92
N ILE A 171 -9.82 22.48 -5.81
CA ILE A 171 -8.44 22.63 -5.38
C ILE A 171 -8.10 21.50 -4.42
N TRP A 172 -6.94 20.88 -4.63
CA TRP A 172 -6.38 19.88 -3.72
C TRP A 172 -5.23 20.48 -2.93
N VAL A 173 -5.36 20.43 -1.60
CA VAL A 173 -4.40 21.04 -0.66
C VAL A 173 -3.60 19.94 0.00
N GLN A 174 -2.27 20.07 -0.08
CA GLN A 174 -1.35 19.18 0.62
C GLN A 174 -1.10 19.71 2.04
N ILE A 175 -1.24 18.84 3.03
CA ILE A 175 -1.13 19.17 4.46
C ILE A 175 -0.05 18.29 5.07
N ASP A 176 0.97 18.93 5.67
CA ASP A 176 1.90 18.24 6.57
C ASP A 176 1.32 18.23 7.99
N ILE A 177 1.05 17.04 8.50
CA ILE A 177 0.41 16.84 9.80
C ILE A 177 1.32 17.24 10.95
N LYS A 178 2.65 17.12 10.82
CA LYS A 178 3.59 17.48 11.88
C LYS A 178 3.65 18.99 12.05
N GLU A 179 3.78 19.70 10.95
CA GLU A 179 3.92 21.16 10.98
C GLU A 179 2.56 21.86 11.10
N ASN A 180 1.46 21.14 10.84
CA ASN A 180 0.13 21.71 10.63
C ASN A 180 0.16 22.86 9.59
N LYS A 181 1.07 22.77 8.61
CA LYS A 181 1.26 23.75 7.55
C LYS A 181 0.76 23.19 6.23
N LYS A 182 0.15 24.07 5.44
CA LYS A 182 -0.14 23.79 4.03
C LYS A 182 1.19 23.83 3.28
N CYS A 183 1.60 22.70 2.69
CA CYS A 183 2.87 22.60 1.96
C CYS A 183 2.78 23.04 0.50
N GLY A 184 1.68 23.70 0.13
CA GLY A 184 1.43 24.25 -1.20
C GLY A 184 0.02 23.94 -1.70
N GLU A 185 -0.55 24.86 -2.47
CA GLU A 185 -1.72 24.58 -3.28
C GLU A 185 -1.26 23.91 -4.57
N LYS A 186 -1.59 22.62 -4.76
CA LYS A 186 -1.53 22.05 -6.10
C LYS A 186 -2.76 22.55 -6.85
N LYS A 187 -2.68 23.75 -7.44
CA LYS A 187 -3.66 24.18 -8.42
C LYS A 187 -3.74 23.12 -9.52
N LYS A 188 -4.97 22.81 -9.94
CA LYS A 188 -5.32 21.88 -11.02
C LYS A 188 -4.77 22.35 -12.38
N LEU A 189 -3.45 22.45 -12.48
CA LEU A 189 -2.72 22.55 -13.72
C LEU A 189 -2.06 21.18 -13.87
N ILE A 190 -2.53 20.42 -14.87
CA ILE A 190 -1.71 19.37 -15.51
C ILE A 190 -1.54 18.08 -14.66
N ILE A 191 -2.62 17.40 -14.25
CA ILE A 191 -2.54 15.95 -13.96
C ILE A 191 -3.09 15.13 -15.14
N GLU A 192 -4.11 15.61 -15.86
CA GLU A 192 -4.56 14.93 -17.09
C GLU A 192 -3.50 14.97 -18.21
N TYR A 193 -2.64 16.00 -18.24
CA TYR A 193 -1.55 16.09 -19.22
C TYR A 193 -0.29 15.33 -18.78
N TYR A 194 0.00 15.20 -17.48
CA TYR A 194 1.12 14.34 -17.04
C TYR A 194 0.75 12.86 -17.06
N CYS A 195 -0.46 12.44 -16.64
CA CYS A 195 -0.83 11.02 -16.68
C CYS A 195 -0.98 10.47 -18.11
N LYS A 196 -1.37 11.30 -19.09
CA LYS A 196 -1.44 10.89 -20.50
C LYS A 196 -0.06 10.78 -21.15
N ASN A 197 0.87 11.68 -20.80
CA ASN A 197 2.25 11.63 -21.31
C ASN A 197 3.14 10.64 -20.55
N VAL A 198 2.88 10.36 -19.26
CA VAL A 198 3.62 9.35 -18.48
C VAL A 198 3.30 7.95 -18.98
N TYR A 199 2.08 7.65 -19.44
CA TYR A 199 1.75 6.36 -20.06
C TYR A 199 2.45 6.14 -21.42
N GLU A 200 2.73 7.21 -22.16
CA GLU A 200 3.54 7.16 -23.39
C GLU A 200 5.04 7.05 -23.07
N ILE A 201 5.50 7.65 -21.98
CA ILE A 201 6.89 7.57 -21.49
C ILE A 201 7.19 6.22 -20.81
N GLU A 202 6.23 5.59 -20.12
CA GLU A 202 6.38 4.28 -19.47
C GLU A 202 6.62 3.16 -20.48
N ASN A 203 6.04 3.27 -21.69
CA ASN A 203 6.36 2.36 -22.80
C ASN A 203 7.77 2.57 -23.38
N CYS A 204 8.39 3.74 -23.19
CA CYS A 204 9.82 3.94 -23.46
C CYS A 204 10.72 3.51 -22.29
N PHE A 205 10.25 3.65 -21.04
CA PHE A 205 11.06 3.41 -19.83
C PHE A 205 11.23 1.93 -19.46
N ILE A 206 10.33 1.04 -19.88
CA ILE A 206 10.51 -0.41 -19.69
C ILE A 206 11.81 -0.92 -20.36
N SER A 207 12.36 -0.20 -21.35
CA SER A 207 13.67 -0.52 -21.93
C SER A 207 14.87 -0.12 -21.05
N ILE A 208 14.70 0.81 -20.09
CA ILE A 208 15.78 1.40 -19.27
C ILE A 208 15.82 0.79 -17.86
N TYR A 209 14.74 0.19 -17.37
CA TYR A 209 14.62 -0.31 -15.98
C TYR A 209 15.52 -1.51 -15.63
N SER A 210 16.22 -2.11 -16.58
CA SER A 210 17.26 -3.10 -16.30
C SER A 210 18.59 -2.50 -15.80
N LEU A 211 18.76 -1.17 -15.79
CA LEU A 211 19.96 -0.50 -15.26
C LEU A 211 19.78 0.25 -13.92
N ASN A 212 18.56 0.65 -13.55
CA ASN A 212 18.36 1.64 -12.46
C ASN A 212 18.25 1.06 -11.04
N TYR A 213 18.33 -0.25 -10.86
CA TYR A 213 18.28 -0.86 -9.52
C TYR A 213 19.52 -0.56 -8.65
N TRP A 214 20.54 0.11 -9.19
CA TRP A 214 21.75 0.48 -8.45
C TRP A 214 21.79 1.92 -7.95
N ILE A 215 20.90 2.81 -8.41
CA ILE A 215 20.99 4.26 -8.10
C ILE A 215 20.04 4.68 -6.95
N ILE A 216 19.16 3.78 -6.48
CA ILE A 216 18.19 4.10 -5.40
C ILE A 216 18.79 3.92 -3.99
N ILE A 217 20.10 3.70 -3.86
CA ILE A 217 20.80 3.85 -2.59
C ILE A 217 21.64 5.13 -2.72
N HIS A 218 21.32 6.14 -1.89
CA HIS A 218 22.10 7.36 -1.60
C HIS A 218 21.41 8.71 -1.86
N ASP A 219 20.20 8.89 -1.31
CA ASP A 219 19.64 10.23 -1.04
C ASP A 219 19.99 10.77 0.37
N GLU A 220 20.94 10.16 1.09
CA GLU A 220 21.28 10.52 2.49
C GLU A 220 22.55 11.39 2.69
N PHE A 221 23.20 11.92 1.65
CA PHE A 221 24.37 12.79 1.83
C PHE A 221 24.17 14.17 1.21
N ASN A 222 23.83 15.15 2.05
CA ASN A 222 23.76 16.58 1.69
C ASN A 222 25.14 17.25 1.47
N ASP A 223 26.22 16.48 1.30
CA ASP A 223 27.53 17.03 0.97
C ASP A 223 27.84 16.78 -0.52
N TYR A 224 27.52 17.77 -1.35
CA TYR A 224 27.81 17.79 -2.78
C TYR A 224 29.29 17.50 -3.09
N LYS A 225 30.20 17.79 -2.15
CA LYS A 225 31.64 17.55 -2.28
C LYS A 225 32.01 16.08 -2.13
N PHE A 226 31.29 15.33 -1.29
CA PHE A 226 31.45 13.88 -1.16
C PHE A 226 30.94 13.16 -2.40
N LEU A 227 29.78 13.57 -2.93
CA LEU A 227 29.20 12.98 -4.14
C LEU A 227 30.10 13.18 -5.37
N VAL A 228 30.66 14.38 -5.53
CA VAL A 228 31.60 14.69 -6.61
C VAL A 228 32.90 13.88 -6.48
N ASN A 229 33.42 13.68 -5.26
CA ASN A 229 34.60 12.84 -5.06
C ASN A 229 34.30 11.35 -5.26
N LEU A 230 33.13 10.86 -4.85
CA LEU A 230 32.69 9.47 -5.03
C LEU A 230 32.53 9.13 -6.52
N ILE A 231 31.91 10.05 -7.30
CA ILE A 231 31.78 9.92 -8.76
C ILE A 231 33.13 10.00 -9.47
N ARG A 232 34.10 10.70 -8.88
CA ARG A 232 35.45 10.87 -9.45
C ARG A 232 36.39 9.70 -9.12
N GLU A 233 36.23 9.09 -7.94
CA GLU A 233 37.03 7.93 -7.51
C GLU A 233 36.48 6.61 -8.05
N PHE A 234 35.16 6.45 -8.10
CA PHE A 234 34.56 5.29 -8.72
C PHE A 234 34.38 5.53 -10.21
N LYS A 235 34.99 4.67 -11.04
CA LYS A 235 34.87 4.60 -12.51
C LYS A 235 33.44 4.29 -13.00
N ILE A 236 32.40 4.71 -12.27
CA ILE A 236 30.98 4.51 -12.56
C ILE A 236 30.62 5.09 -13.92
N TYR A 237 31.19 6.24 -14.28
CA TYR A 237 30.97 6.82 -15.61
C TYR A 237 31.47 5.91 -16.74
N GLN A 238 32.64 5.30 -16.56
CA GLN A 238 33.18 4.35 -17.53
C GLN A 238 32.34 3.07 -17.58
N LEU A 239 31.89 2.57 -16.41
CA LEU A 239 31.03 1.39 -16.32
C LEU A 239 29.68 1.60 -17.04
N ILE A 240 29.05 2.77 -16.85
CA ILE A 240 27.80 3.15 -17.53
C ILE A 240 28.01 3.25 -19.04
N LEU A 241 29.12 3.86 -19.48
CA LEU A 241 29.48 3.94 -20.90
C LEU A 241 29.69 2.55 -21.52
N ASP A 242 30.40 1.66 -20.83
CA ASP A 242 30.66 0.29 -21.29
C ASP A 242 29.35 -0.52 -21.38
N MET A 243 28.43 -0.35 -20.42
CA MET A 243 27.11 -0.97 -20.44
C MET A 243 26.24 -0.47 -21.60
N LEU A 244 26.24 0.84 -21.87
CA LEU A 244 25.52 1.44 -23.01
C LEU A 244 26.10 0.96 -24.34
N GLN A 245 27.42 0.89 -24.47
CA GLN A 245 28.08 0.35 -25.67
C GLN A 245 27.71 -1.12 -25.92
N PHE A 246 27.63 -1.93 -24.86
CA PHE A 246 27.22 -3.32 -24.96
C PHE A 246 25.77 -3.46 -25.45
N GLN A 247 24.83 -2.66 -24.91
CA GLN A 247 23.43 -2.67 -25.34
C GLN A 247 23.27 -2.23 -26.81
N ILE A 248 23.97 -1.17 -27.24
CA ILE A 248 23.98 -0.73 -28.64
C ILE A 248 24.46 -1.85 -29.56
N LYS A 249 25.52 -2.58 -29.15
CA LYS A 249 26.06 -3.70 -29.95
C LYS A 249 25.05 -4.85 -30.10
N GLN A 250 24.30 -5.18 -29.04
CA GLN A 250 23.25 -6.22 -29.09
C GLN A 250 22.10 -5.83 -30.03
N ILE A 251 21.69 -4.55 -30.01
CA ILE A 251 20.67 -4.02 -30.92
C ILE A 251 21.15 -4.11 -32.37
N LEU A 252 22.39 -3.70 -32.66
CA LEU A 252 22.96 -3.76 -34.00
C LEU A 252 23.04 -5.21 -34.52
N ILE A 253 23.47 -6.16 -33.69
CA ILE A 253 23.49 -7.59 -34.04
C ILE A 253 22.07 -8.09 -34.39
N SER A 254 21.07 -7.72 -33.58
CA SER A 254 19.68 -8.11 -33.81
C SER A 254 19.13 -7.56 -35.12
N ILE A 255 19.46 -6.31 -35.45
CA ILE A 255 19.11 -5.67 -36.73
C ILE A 255 19.78 -6.41 -37.90
N SER A 256 21.08 -6.71 -37.80
CA SER A 256 21.81 -7.42 -38.85
C SER A 256 21.25 -8.82 -39.10
N LEU A 257 20.91 -9.58 -38.05
CA LEU A 257 20.30 -10.90 -38.17
C LEU A 257 18.92 -10.84 -38.83
N TYR A 258 18.12 -9.82 -38.52
CA TYR A 258 16.83 -9.61 -39.17
C TYR A 258 16.97 -9.37 -40.68
N PHE A 259 17.94 -8.56 -41.11
CA PHE A 259 18.20 -8.34 -42.54
C PHE A 259 18.75 -9.57 -43.26
N LEU A 260 19.54 -10.41 -42.58
CA LEU A 260 20.04 -11.68 -43.15
C LEU A 260 18.94 -12.75 -43.26
N SER A 261 17.87 -12.63 -42.48
CA SER A 261 16.73 -13.56 -42.51
C SER A 261 15.68 -13.25 -43.58
N LYS A 262 15.84 -12.12 -44.29
CA LYS A 262 14.99 -11.70 -45.41
C LYS A 262 15.70 -11.90 -46.74
#